data_AF-A0A8J2E8B7-F1
#
_entry.id   AF-A0A8J2E8B7-F1
#
_cell.length_a   1.000
_cell.length_b   1.000
_cell.length_c   1.000
_cell.angle_alpha   90.00
_cell.angle_beta   90.00
_cell.angle_gamma   90.00
#
_symmetry.space_group_name_H-M   'P 1'
#
loop_
_entity.id
_entity.type
_entity.pdbx_description
1 polymer ?
#
loop_
_entity_poly.entity_id
_entity_poly.type
_entity_poly.pdbx_seq_one_letter_code
_entity_poly.pdbx_strand_id
1 'polypeptide(L)'
;MAGVIANQPVVLDNGSGVMKAGVAGDEQPKCVFSNYVGRPKHERVMAGAAEGEVFIGESAEHLRGLLTCNYPVEHGIVNDWLEMEQIWHHVYNEMKIASEEHPVLLTEAPLNPHKNREKAAEIFFESFNSPALFVSAQAILSLYASGRTTGVVLDSGDGVTHVVPVYEGFALGHAIQRMDVAGRDVTNNLMLQLRRHGHIFHTSAEREIVREMKERICYVAFNPAKEETSPENQPTNYKLPDGQTINLAAERFRAPELLFQPNLIGLEYPGVHEQLFTAISRADLDLRKTLYSQIVLSGGSTMFAGYGDRLLNEMRKLVPKDCISDLLMSMVLLLVTTKMIAFVLGRWTCNFSKELVLAFCLLVLVQDPSTSGSKVKKKALHYINVFSGKIRISAPPNRQMSTWTGGSILASLATFKSMWVSREEYDEEGPGIMQRKTF
;
A
#
# COMPACT_ATOMS: atom_id res chain seq x y z
N MET A 1 -21.30 8.15 -36.44
CA MET A 1 -20.73 7.94 -35.10
C MET A 1 -20.89 6.46 -34.75
N ALA A 2 -19.92 5.64 -35.15
CA ALA A 2 -19.90 4.23 -34.78
C ALA A 2 -19.52 4.19 -33.30
N GLY A 3 -20.51 3.95 -32.43
CA GLY A 3 -20.25 3.75 -31.02
C GLY A 3 -19.40 2.49 -30.88
N VAL A 4 -18.16 2.63 -30.41
CA VAL A 4 -17.36 1.50 -29.94
C VAL A 4 -18.20 0.79 -28.90
N ILE A 5 -18.72 -0.39 -29.24
CA ILE A 5 -19.30 -1.31 -28.27
C ILE A 5 -18.12 -1.80 -27.46
N ALA A 6 -17.73 -1.01 -26.46
CA ALA A 6 -16.64 -1.36 -25.58
C ALA A 6 -17.11 -2.54 -24.73
N ASN A 7 -16.54 -3.72 -25.01
CA ASN A 7 -16.65 -4.87 -24.13
C ASN A 7 -16.11 -4.52 -22.74
N GLN A 8 -16.39 -5.38 -21.77
CA GLN A 8 -16.00 -5.18 -20.38
C GLN A 8 -14.48 -4.95 -20.27
N PRO A 9 -14.00 -3.84 -19.67
CA PRO A 9 -12.58 -3.56 -19.61
C PRO A 9 -11.78 -4.60 -18.81
N VAL A 10 -10.54 -4.83 -19.21
CA VAL A 10 -9.56 -5.65 -18.49
C VAL A 10 -8.73 -4.76 -17.58
N VAL A 11 -8.53 -5.21 -16.34
CA VAL A 11 -7.75 -4.49 -15.33
C VAL A 11 -6.46 -5.25 -15.04
N LEU A 12 -5.34 -4.62 -15.36
CA LEU A 12 -3.98 -5.14 -15.22
C LEU A 12 -3.23 -4.35 -14.15
N ASP A 13 -3.03 -4.97 -12.98
CA ASP A 13 -2.24 -4.41 -11.89
C ASP A 13 -0.79 -4.92 -11.95
N ASN A 14 0.09 -4.10 -12.53
CA ASN A 14 1.51 -4.42 -12.73
C ASN A 14 2.30 -4.24 -11.41
N GLY A 15 2.25 -5.23 -10.54
CA GLY A 15 3.09 -5.26 -9.34
C GLY A 15 4.50 -5.77 -9.63
N SER A 16 5.51 -5.26 -8.93
CA SER A 16 6.90 -5.73 -9.12
C SER A 16 7.12 -7.19 -8.73
N GLY A 17 6.36 -7.70 -7.76
CA GLY A 17 6.49 -9.07 -7.28
C GLY A 17 5.32 -9.98 -7.69
N VAL A 18 4.10 -9.43 -7.76
CA VAL A 18 2.87 -10.18 -8.06
C VAL A 18 2.09 -9.42 -9.13
N MET A 19 1.75 -10.09 -10.20
CA MET A 19 0.85 -9.61 -11.25
C MET A 19 -0.58 -9.97 -10.85
N LYS A 20 -1.51 -9.02 -11.01
CA LYS A 20 -2.94 -9.29 -10.80
C LYS A 20 -3.73 -8.85 -12.02
N ALA A 21 -4.58 -9.72 -12.52
CA ALA A 21 -5.39 -9.44 -13.68
C ALA A 21 -6.82 -9.96 -13.52
N GLY A 22 -7.75 -9.29 -14.18
CA GLY A 22 -9.13 -9.71 -14.25
C GLY A 22 -9.97 -8.70 -15.02
N VAL A 23 -11.29 -8.87 -14.93
CA VAL A 23 -12.23 -8.05 -15.69
C VAL A 23 -12.93 -7.06 -14.76
N ALA A 24 -13.24 -5.86 -15.26
CA ALA A 24 -13.86 -4.80 -14.47
C ALA A 24 -15.25 -5.19 -13.96
N GLY A 25 -15.53 -4.98 -12.68
CA GLY A 25 -16.80 -5.37 -12.04
C GLY A 25 -16.71 -6.66 -11.23
N ASP A 26 -15.65 -7.44 -11.38
CA ASP A 26 -15.37 -8.58 -10.50
C ASP A 26 -14.83 -8.10 -9.15
N GLU A 27 -15.21 -8.78 -8.05
CA GLU A 27 -14.76 -8.45 -6.69
C GLU A 27 -13.29 -8.84 -6.43
N GLN A 28 -12.81 -9.89 -7.10
CA GLN A 28 -11.46 -10.45 -6.97
C GLN A 28 -10.82 -10.63 -8.34
N PRO A 29 -9.47 -10.50 -8.43
CA PRO A 29 -8.76 -10.79 -9.67
C PRO A 29 -8.92 -12.26 -10.05
N LYS A 30 -9.06 -12.52 -11.36
CA LYS A 30 -9.14 -13.89 -11.90
C LYS A 30 -7.79 -14.59 -11.86
N CYS A 31 -6.73 -13.84 -12.16
CA CYS A 31 -5.37 -14.35 -12.27
C CYS A 31 -4.48 -13.59 -11.28
N VAL A 32 -3.81 -14.33 -10.42
CA VAL A 32 -2.82 -13.80 -9.47
C VAL A 32 -1.63 -14.74 -9.46
N PHE A 33 -0.48 -14.25 -9.92
CA PHE A 33 0.73 -15.04 -9.96
C PHE A 33 1.98 -14.17 -9.79
N SER A 34 3.10 -14.81 -9.47
CA SER A 34 4.38 -14.14 -9.26
C SER A 34 4.94 -13.53 -10.56
N ASN A 35 5.27 -12.23 -10.56
CA ASN A 35 5.70 -11.48 -11.75
C ASN A 35 7.18 -11.75 -12.08
N TYR A 36 7.51 -12.98 -12.46
CA TYR A 36 8.83 -13.36 -12.94
C TYR A 36 8.72 -14.33 -14.12
N VAL A 37 9.77 -14.35 -14.94
CA VAL A 37 9.93 -15.30 -16.05
C VAL A 37 10.94 -16.37 -15.67
N GLY A 38 10.54 -17.63 -15.77
CA GLY A 38 11.37 -18.79 -15.52
C GLY A 38 11.98 -19.36 -16.81
N ARG A 39 13.31 -19.49 -16.85
CA ARG A 39 14.03 -20.16 -17.95
C ARG A 39 14.73 -21.43 -17.44
N PRO A 40 14.75 -22.53 -18.21
CA PRO A 40 15.37 -23.78 -17.76
C PRO A 40 16.88 -23.63 -17.55
N LYS A 41 17.40 -24.12 -16.42
CA LYS A 41 18.84 -24.11 -16.09
C LYS A 41 19.65 -25.10 -16.91
N HIS A 42 19.04 -26.24 -17.20
CA HIS A 42 19.70 -27.39 -17.82
C HIS A 42 18.98 -27.73 -19.13
N GLU A 43 19.78 -28.15 -20.12
CA GLU A 43 19.27 -28.62 -21.40
C GLU A 43 18.47 -29.92 -21.23
N ARG A 44 17.42 -30.07 -22.03
CA ARG A 44 16.48 -31.19 -21.92
C ARG A 44 17.03 -32.42 -22.60
N VAL A 45 17.00 -33.55 -21.91
CA VAL A 45 17.48 -34.84 -22.45
C VAL A 45 16.32 -35.83 -22.70
N MET A 46 15.15 -35.67 -22.05
CA MET A 46 14.00 -36.59 -22.19
C MET A 46 12.86 -35.98 -23.00
N ALA A 47 12.33 -36.76 -23.96
CA ALA A 47 11.10 -36.44 -24.69
C ALA A 47 9.88 -36.59 -23.76
N GLY A 48 9.09 -35.51 -23.61
CA GLY A 48 7.89 -35.47 -22.75
C GLY A 48 8.00 -34.59 -21.49
N ALA A 49 9.16 -33.96 -21.24
CA ALA A 49 9.25 -32.89 -20.25
C ALA A 49 8.54 -31.62 -20.77
N ALA A 50 7.97 -30.81 -19.86
CA ALA A 50 7.18 -29.62 -20.20
C ALA A 50 7.78 -28.79 -21.34
N GLU A 51 7.10 -28.72 -22.48
CA GLU A 51 7.55 -28.04 -23.71
C GLU A 51 7.52 -26.51 -23.52
N GLY A 52 8.53 -25.80 -24.02
CA GLY A 52 8.60 -24.32 -24.00
C GLY A 52 9.84 -23.73 -23.31
N GLU A 53 10.47 -22.73 -23.92
CA GLU A 53 11.69 -22.08 -23.38
C GLU A 53 11.39 -21.14 -22.20
N VAL A 54 10.13 -20.73 -22.07
CA VAL A 54 9.65 -19.70 -21.16
C VAL A 54 8.52 -20.27 -20.29
N PHE A 55 8.64 -20.12 -18.99
CA PHE A 55 7.63 -20.52 -18.02
C PHE A 55 7.18 -19.31 -17.20
N ILE A 56 5.88 -19.08 -17.14
CA ILE A 56 5.25 -17.97 -16.42
C ILE A 56 4.09 -18.53 -15.59
N GLY A 57 3.77 -17.89 -14.48
CA GLY A 57 2.62 -18.22 -13.63
C GLY A 57 2.78 -19.53 -12.87
N GLU A 58 1.68 -20.26 -12.69
CA GLU A 58 1.62 -21.51 -11.92
C GLU A 58 2.63 -22.57 -12.42
N SER A 59 2.87 -22.64 -13.72
CA SER A 59 3.87 -23.55 -14.31
C SER A 59 5.29 -23.23 -13.83
N ALA A 60 5.61 -21.94 -13.70
CA ALA A 60 6.90 -21.51 -13.18
C ALA A 60 7.02 -21.73 -11.67
N GLU A 61 5.91 -21.73 -10.95
CA GLU A 61 5.87 -21.98 -9.51
C GLU A 61 6.06 -23.47 -9.16
N HIS A 62 5.46 -24.37 -9.93
CA HIS A 62 5.66 -25.81 -9.74
C HIS A 62 7.09 -26.27 -10.10
N LEU A 63 7.69 -25.65 -11.11
CA LEU A 63 9.01 -26.05 -11.63
C LEU A 63 10.16 -25.17 -11.12
N ARG A 64 9.96 -24.39 -10.04
CA ARG A 64 10.96 -23.42 -9.49
C ARG A 64 12.38 -23.99 -9.39
N GLY A 65 12.55 -25.24 -8.95
CA GLY A 65 13.88 -25.85 -8.78
C GLY A 65 14.68 -25.97 -10.09
N LEU A 66 13.98 -26.20 -11.20
CA LEU A 66 14.58 -26.41 -12.53
C LEU A 66 14.82 -25.10 -13.30
N LEU A 67 14.21 -24.02 -12.84
CA LEU A 67 14.19 -22.73 -13.53
C LEU A 67 15.11 -21.71 -12.84
N THR A 68 15.67 -20.82 -13.65
CA THR A 68 16.22 -19.54 -13.21
C THR A 68 15.11 -18.50 -13.35
N CYS A 69 14.77 -17.86 -12.24
CA CYS A 69 13.67 -16.89 -12.18
C CYS A 69 14.23 -15.47 -12.27
N ASN A 70 13.82 -14.73 -13.29
CA ASN A 70 14.19 -13.34 -13.51
C ASN A 70 12.95 -12.44 -13.36
N TYR A 71 13.09 -11.31 -12.67
CA TYR A 71 12.00 -10.34 -12.50
C TYR A 71 12.17 -9.21 -13.52
N PRO A 72 11.22 -9.00 -14.45
CA PRO A 72 11.33 -7.92 -15.43
C PRO A 72 11.07 -6.54 -14.83
N VAL A 73 10.41 -6.50 -13.66
CA VAL A 73 10.09 -5.27 -12.93
C VAL A 73 10.91 -5.17 -11.65
N GLU A 74 11.70 -4.11 -11.55
CA GLU A 74 12.49 -3.77 -10.37
C GLU A 74 12.10 -2.37 -9.90
N HIS A 75 11.84 -2.23 -8.58
CA HIS A 75 11.43 -0.94 -8.00
C HIS A 75 10.25 -0.25 -8.71
N GLY A 76 9.29 -1.03 -9.22
CA GLY A 76 8.12 -0.50 -9.95
C GLY A 76 8.43 0.01 -11.37
N ILE A 77 9.63 -0.21 -11.88
CA ILE A 77 10.09 0.19 -13.21
C ILE A 77 10.35 -1.09 -14.03
N VAL A 78 9.87 -1.11 -15.27
CA VAL A 78 10.11 -2.22 -16.21
C VAL A 78 11.52 -2.06 -16.80
N ASN A 79 12.39 -3.04 -16.59
CA ASN A 79 13.74 -3.09 -17.15
C ASN A 79 13.79 -3.88 -18.45
N ASP A 80 13.10 -5.02 -18.51
CA ASP A 80 13.01 -5.88 -19.70
C ASP A 80 11.58 -5.89 -20.26
N TRP A 81 11.39 -5.22 -21.39
CA TRP A 81 10.10 -5.12 -22.06
C TRP A 81 9.68 -6.38 -22.80
N LEU A 82 10.64 -7.20 -23.25
CA LEU A 82 10.34 -8.46 -23.96
C LEU A 82 9.75 -9.47 -22.97
N GLU A 83 10.35 -9.57 -21.78
CA GLU A 83 9.82 -10.42 -20.71
C GLU A 83 8.47 -9.90 -20.20
N MET A 84 8.28 -8.58 -20.11
CA MET A 84 6.99 -8.00 -19.72
C MET A 84 5.88 -8.29 -20.74
N GLU A 85 6.17 -8.20 -22.04
CA GLU A 85 5.24 -8.55 -23.12
C GLU A 85 4.81 -10.02 -23.04
N GLN A 86 5.76 -10.94 -22.79
CA GLN A 86 5.45 -12.36 -22.58
C GLN A 86 4.52 -12.59 -21.38
N ILE A 87 4.70 -11.84 -20.29
CA ILE A 87 3.82 -11.90 -19.12
C ILE A 87 2.42 -11.43 -19.46
N TRP A 88 2.26 -10.33 -20.21
CA TRP A 88 0.94 -9.89 -20.66
C TRP A 88 0.27 -10.90 -21.61
N HIS A 89 1.01 -11.52 -22.53
CA HIS A 89 0.49 -12.62 -23.34
C HIS A 89 0.00 -13.79 -22.49
N HIS A 90 0.76 -14.17 -21.46
CA HIS A 90 0.35 -15.21 -20.52
C HIS A 90 -0.97 -14.84 -19.82
N VAL A 91 -1.12 -13.59 -19.36
CA VAL A 91 -2.35 -13.10 -18.72
C VAL A 91 -3.57 -13.21 -19.64
N TYR A 92 -3.46 -12.77 -20.89
CA TYR A 92 -4.59 -12.89 -21.85
C TYR A 92 -4.94 -14.35 -22.15
N ASN A 93 -3.93 -15.22 -22.27
CA ASN A 93 -4.13 -16.65 -22.47
C ASN A 93 -4.81 -17.32 -21.26
N GLU A 94 -4.41 -16.95 -20.04
CA GLU A 94 -4.99 -17.48 -18.80
C GLU A 94 -6.44 -17.06 -18.62
N MET A 95 -6.75 -15.78 -18.92
CA MET A 95 -8.12 -15.26 -18.88
C MET A 95 -8.99 -15.80 -20.03
N LYS A 96 -8.38 -16.34 -21.11
CA LYS A 96 -9.04 -16.80 -22.34
C LYS A 96 -9.82 -15.69 -23.05
N ILE A 97 -9.24 -14.50 -23.10
CA ILE A 97 -9.85 -13.29 -23.68
C ILE A 97 -8.94 -12.75 -24.78
N ALA A 98 -9.53 -12.27 -25.88
CA ALA A 98 -8.80 -11.60 -26.96
C ALA A 98 -8.47 -10.15 -26.56
N SER A 99 -7.22 -9.72 -26.72
CA SER A 99 -6.78 -8.37 -26.36
C SER A 99 -7.39 -7.26 -27.23
N GLU A 100 -7.83 -7.60 -28.45
CA GLU A 100 -8.34 -6.65 -29.45
C GLU A 100 -9.75 -6.13 -29.16
N GLU A 101 -10.53 -6.87 -28.37
CA GLU A 101 -11.93 -6.55 -28.13
C GLU A 101 -12.15 -5.72 -26.86
N HIS A 102 -11.17 -5.70 -25.94
CA HIS A 102 -11.35 -5.20 -24.59
C HIS A 102 -10.48 -3.98 -24.28
N PRO A 103 -11.05 -2.86 -23.78
CA PRO A 103 -10.28 -1.75 -23.23
C PRO A 103 -9.42 -2.21 -22.05
N VAL A 104 -8.27 -1.56 -21.85
CA VAL A 104 -7.31 -1.93 -20.80
C VAL A 104 -7.14 -0.80 -19.80
N LEU A 105 -7.26 -1.13 -18.51
CA LEU A 105 -6.77 -0.31 -17.40
C LEU A 105 -5.44 -0.89 -16.93
N LEU A 106 -4.38 -0.09 -17.03
CA LEU A 106 -3.03 -0.44 -16.59
C LEU A 106 -2.67 0.35 -15.34
N THR A 107 -2.05 -0.30 -14.35
CA THR A 107 -1.50 0.40 -13.18
C THR A 107 -0.01 0.68 -13.34
N GLU A 108 0.44 1.81 -12.81
CA GLU A 108 1.86 2.16 -12.71
C GLU A 108 2.20 2.73 -11.33
N ALA A 109 3.48 2.62 -10.97
CA ALA A 109 4.00 3.26 -9.78
C ALA A 109 4.03 4.80 -9.95
N PRO A 110 3.82 5.58 -8.87
CA PRO A 110 4.00 7.02 -8.92
C PRO A 110 5.43 7.41 -9.33
N LEU A 111 5.57 8.55 -10.02
CA LEU A 111 6.84 9.08 -10.51
C LEU A 111 7.58 8.11 -11.47
N ASN A 112 6.84 7.31 -12.24
CA ASN A 112 7.39 6.49 -13.31
C ASN A 112 7.86 7.39 -14.49
N PRO A 113 9.01 7.11 -15.12
CA PRO A 113 9.46 7.88 -16.27
C PRO A 113 8.44 7.88 -17.41
N HIS A 114 8.22 9.04 -18.02
CA HIS A 114 7.25 9.19 -19.12
C HIS A 114 7.51 8.24 -20.30
N LYS A 115 8.78 8.00 -20.62
CA LYS A 115 9.19 7.06 -21.68
C LYS A 115 8.67 5.64 -21.45
N ASN A 116 8.59 5.20 -20.19
CA ASN A 116 8.09 3.86 -19.88
C ASN A 116 6.59 3.77 -20.12
N ARG A 117 5.86 4.84 -19.82
CA ARG A 117 4.42 4.90 -20.09
C ARG A 117 4.14 4.89 -21.59
N GLU A 118 4.91 5.66 -22.35
CA GLU A 118 4.87 5.66 -23.82
C GLU A 118 5.16 4.27 -24.37
N LYS A 119 6.22 3.61 -23.87
CA LYS A 119 6.59 2.26 -24.33
C LYS A 119 5.52 1.22 -24.01
N ALA A 120 4.89 1.30 -22.84
CA ALA A 120 3.76 0.46 -22.50
C ALA A 120 2.59 0.68 -23.47
N ALA A 121 2.30 1.94 -23.81
CA ALA A 121 1.24 2.26 -24.77
C ALA A 121 1.52 1.74 -26.17
N GLU A 122 2.76 1.88 -26.67
CA GLU A 122 3.19 1.28 -27.94
C GLU A 122 2.91 -0.22 -27.96
N ILE A 123 3.30 -0.96 -26.92
CA ILE A 123 3.09 -2.41 -26.87
C ILE A 123 1.59 -2.76 -26.87
N PHE A 124 0.76 -2.05 -26.08
CA PHE A 124 -0.67 -2.34 -26.02
C PHE A 124 -1.42 -1.99 -27.32
N PHE A 125 -1.07 -0.88 -27.99
CA PHE A 125 -1.73 -0.49 -29.24
C PHE A 125 -1.19 -1.21 -30.47
N GLU A 126 0.12 -1.44 -30.56
CA GLU A 126 0.79 -2.02 -31.74
C GLU A 126 0.90 -3.54 -31.69
N SER A 127 1.33 -4.13 -30.56
CA SER A 127 1.43 -5.60 -30.43
C SER A 127 0.09 -6.24 -30.08
N PHE A 128 -0.58 -5.76 -29.01
CA PHE A 128 -1.81 -6.37 -28.49
C PHE A 128 -3.08 -5.90 -29.18
N ASN A 129 -2.98 -4.86 -30.02
CA ASN A 129 -4.08 -4.32 -30.75
C ASN A 129 -5.28 -3.87 -29.87
N SER A 130 -5.03 -3.36 -28.66
CA SER A 130 -6.11 -2.92 -27.77
C SER A 130 -6.90 -1.72 -28.32
N PRO A 131 -8.22 -1.65 -28.09
CA PRO A 131 -9.07 -0.58 -28.62
C PRO A 131 -8.94 0.73 -27.84
N ALA A 132 -8.64 0.66 -26.54
CA ALA A 132 -8.41 1.81 -25.68
C ALA A 132 -7.53 1.43 -24.48
N LEU A 133 -6.75 2.39 -23.99
CA LEU A 133 -5.84 2.23 -22.87
C LEU A 133 -6.02 3.37 -21.87
N PHE A 134 -6.03 3.05 -20.59
CA PHE A 134 -5.97 4.02 -19.50
C PHE A 134 -4.90 3.61 -18.49
N VAL A 135 -4.00 4.52 -18.16
CA VAL A 135 -2.96 4.29 -17.15
C VAL A 135 -3.31 5.08 -15.90
N SER A 136 -3.27 4.42 -14.73
CA SER A 136 -3.59 5.02 -13.45
C SER A 136 -2.55 4.72 -12.38
N ALA A 137 -2.36 5.65 -11.45
CA ALA A 137 -1.47 5.49 -10.32
C ALA A 137 -2.07 4.52 -9.28
N GLN A 138 -1.25 3.57 -8.81
CA GLN A 138 -1.67 2.53 -7.86
C GLN A 138 -2.34 3.10 -6.59
N ALA A 139 -1.76 4.15 -6.01
CA ALA A 139 -2.29 4.79 -4.80
C ALA A 139 -3.71 5.34 -4.96
N ILE A 140 -4.03 5.93 -6.12
CA ILE A 140 -5.36 6.50 -6.38
C ILE A 140 -6.41 5.38 -6.37
N LEU A 141 -6.10 4.26 -7.05
CA LEU A 141 -6.98 3.10 -7.10
C LEU A 141 -7.20 2.50 -5.70
N SER A 142 -6.15 2.37 -4.89
CA SER A 142 -6.26 1.88 -3.52
C SER A 142 -7.17 2.76 -2.63
N LEU A 143 -7.16 4.08 -2.85
CA LEU A 143 -8.06 4.99 -2.14
C LEU A 143 -9.52 4.80 -2.57
N TYR A 144 -9.76 4.65 -3.88
CA TYR A 144 -11.10 4.36 -4.43
C TYR A 144 -11.67 3.04 -3.90
N ALA A 145 -10.84 2.00 -3.78
CA ALA A 145 -11.25 0.73 -3.19
C ALA A 145 -11.74 0.87 -1.73
N SER A 146 -11.22 1.85 -1.00
CA SER A 146 -11.66 2.15 0.37
C SER A 146 -12.92 3.03 0.45
N GLY A 147 -13.45 3.47 -0.69
CA GLY A 147 -14.61 4.37 -0.76
C GLY A 147 -14.30 5.79 -0.33
N ARG A 148 -13.05 6.25 -0.47
CA ARG A 148 -12.61 7.60 -0.11
C ARG A 148 -12.12 8.35 -1.35
N THR A 149 -12.31 9.66 -1.36
CA THR A 149 -11.78 10.56 -2.40
C THR A 149 -10.62 11.42 -1.91
N THR A 150 -10.50 11.57 -0.59
CA THR A 150 -9.47 12.32 0.11
C THR A 150 -8.74 11.39 1.09
N GLY A 151 -7.44 11.59 1.24
CA GLY A 151 -6.61 10.83 2.17
C GLY A 151 -5.18 10.65 1.71
N VAL A 152 -4.37 10.01 2.54
CA VAL A 152 -3.00 9.62 2.21
C VAL A 152 -2.93 8.12 2.06
N VAL A 153 -2.39 7.64 0.95
CA VAL A 153 -2.12 6.23 0.76
C VAL A 153 -0.65 5.97 1.01
N LEU A 154 -0.37 5.09 1.96
CA LEU A 154 0.94 4.46 2.14
C LEU A 154 0.86 3.08 1.48
N ASP A 155 1.44 2.97 0.29
CA ASP A 155 1.50 1.72 -0.46
C ASP A 155 2.90 1.13 -0.37
N SER A 156 3.01 -0.07 0.20
CA SER A 156 4.28 -0.80 0.30
C SER A 156 4.15 -2.15 -0.39
N GLY A 157 4.70 -2.22 -1.61
CA GLY A 157 4.68 -3.39 -2.47
C GLY A 157 5.87 -4.31 -2.27
N ASP A 158 6.28 -4.99 -3.34
CA ASP A 158 7.50 -5.81 -3.35
C ASP A 158 8.75 -4.99 -3.67
N GLY A 159 8.71 -4.11 -4.69
CA GLY A 159 9.88 -3.35 -5.12
C GLY A 159 9.95 -1.89 -4.65
N VAL A 160 8.80 -1.27 -4.35
CA VAL A 160 8.72 0.15 -4.02
C VAL A 160 7.74 0.39 -2.87
N THR A 161 8.05 1.38 -2.05
CA THR A 161 7.10 1.96 -1.10
C THR A 161 6.90 3.43 -1.44
N HIS A 162 5.66 3.88 -1.52
CA HIS A 162 5.35 5.26 -1.83
C HIS A 162 4.23 5.80 -0.95
N VAL A 163 4.31 7.10 -0.68
CA VAL A 163 3.28 7.85 0.03
C VAL A 163 2.72 8.88 -0.91
N VAL A 164 1.43 8.75 -1.22
CA VAL A 164 0.72 9.65 -2.12
C VAL A 164 -0.44 10.29 -1.37
N PRO A 165 -0.38 11.59 -1.08
CA PRO A 165 -1.53 12.35 -0.63
C PRO A 165 -2.45 12.64 -1.82
N VAL A 166 -3.74 12.35 -1.63
CA VAL A 166 -4.80 12.52 -2.63
C VAL A 166 -5.88 13.43 -2.04
N TYR A 167 -6.32 14.39 -2.84
CA TYR A 167 -7.40 15.30 -2.49
C TYR A 167 -8.44 15.33 -3.61
N GLU A 168 -9.70 15.02 -3.27
CA GLU A 168 -10.84 15.00 -4.21
C GLU A 168 -10.58 14.18 -5.51
N GLY A 169 -9.82 13.09 -5.39
CA GLY A 169 -9.46 12.22 -6.52
C GLY A 169 -8.17 12.62 -7.25
N PHE A 170 -7.57 13.78 -6.94
CA PHE A 170 -6.32 14.23 -7.53
C PHE A 170 -5.13 13.94 -6.62
N ALA A 171 -4.07 13.36 -7.17
CA ALA A 171 -2.82 13.15 -6.45
C ALA A 171 -2.01 14.45 -6.37
N LEU A 172 -1.55 14.82 -5.19
CA LEU A 172 -0.69 16.00 -5.00
C LEU A 172 0.75 15.67 -5.39
N GLY A 173 1.09 15.86 -6.68
CA GLY A 173 2.37 15.47 -7.26
C GLY A 173 3.60 15.98 -6.49
N HIS A 174 3.58 17.22 -6.01
CA HIS A 174 4.70 17.84 -5.27
C HIS A 174 4.95 17.21 -3.88
N ALA A 175 3.94 16.55 -3.31
CA ALA A 175 3.99 15.96 -1.98
C ALA A 175 4.26 14.45 -1.99
N ILE A 176 4.28 13.81 -3.16
CA ILE A 176 4.58 12.38 -3.31
C ILE A 176 5.98 12.07 -2.77
N GLN A 177 6.07 11.09 -1.87
CA GLN A 177 7.35 10.50 -1.43
C GLN A 177 7.47 9.09 -1.98
N ARG A 178 8.68 8.71 -2.40
CA ARG A 178 9.02 7.38 -2.90
C ARG A 178 10.29 6.89 -2.22
N MET A 179 10.31 5.64 -1.79
CA MET A 179 11.51 4.89 -1.42
C MET A 179 11.56 3.59 -2.22
N ASP A 180 12.74 3.28 -2.74
CA ASP A 180 13.03 2.01 -3.39
C ASP A 180 13.47 0.96 -2.33
N VAL A 181 12.71 0.89 -1.24
CA VAL A 181 12.85 -0.11 -0.17
C VAL A 181 11.49 -0.69 0.13
N ALA A 182 11.36 -2.00 -0.04
CA ALA A 182 10.07 -2.67 0.06
C ALA A 182 10.22 -4.17 0.42
N GLY A 183 9.25 -4.99 0.04
CA GLY A 183 9.18 -6.41 0.41
C GLY A 183 10.35 -7.26 -0.07
N ARG A 184 10.94 -6.92 -1.23
CA ARG A 184 12.08 -7.60 -1.85
C ARG A 184 13.35 -7.40 -1.02
N ASP A 185 13.57 -6.20 -0.51
CA ASP A 185 14.69 -5.86 0.36
C ASP A 185 14.55 -6.51 1.73
N VAL A 186 13.32 -6.61 2.25
CA VAL A 186 13.03 -7.37 3.47
C VAL A 186 13.35 -8.85 3.27
N THR A 187 13.00 -9.45 2.12
CA THR A 187 13.38 -10.83 1.79
C THR A 187 14.91 -10.98 1.75
N ASN A 188 15.62 -10.05 1.12
CA ASN A 188 17.08 -10.06 1.04
C ASN A 188 17.75 -9.92 2.43
N ASN A 189 17.20 -9.06 3.28
CA ASN A 189 17.63 -8.90 4.66
C ASN A 189 17.45 -10.19 5.45
N LEU A 190 16.29 -10.85 5.30
CA LEU A 190 16.03 -12.14 5.93
C LEU A 190 17.03 -13.20 5.45
N MET A 191 17.32 -13.28 4.15
CA MET A 191 18.38 -14.15 3.62
C MET A 191 19.74 -13.88 4.26
N LEU A 192 20.12 -12.61 4.44
CA LEU A 192 21.37 -12.23 5.09
C LEU A 192 21.40 -12.65 6.57
N GLN A 193 20.29 -12.53 7.28
CA GLN A 193 20.17 -12.94 8.68
C GLN A 193 20.21 -14.46 8.84
N LEU A 194 19.56 -15.20 7.95
CA LEU A 194 19.63 -16.67 7.88
C LEU A 194 21.06 -17.15 7.61
N ARG A 195 21.79 -16.46 6.72
CA ARG A 195 23.20 -16.74 6.44
C ARG A 195 24.08 -16.57 7.67
N ARG A 196 23.83 -15.56 8.51
CA ARG A 196 24.55 -15.36 9.78
C ARG A 196 24.34 -16.52 10.77
N HIS A 197 23.20 -17.19 10.71
CA HIS A 197 22.88 -18.37 11.53
C HIS A 197 23.30 -19.70 10.90
N GLY A 198 23.96 -19.66 9.73
CA GLY A 198 24.49 -20.86 9.06
C GLY A 198 23.58 -21.48 8.00
N HIS A 199 22.41 -20.89 7.71
CA HIS A 199 21.54 -21.32 6.61
C HIS A 199 21.84 -20.53 5.34
N ILE A 200 22.41 -21.19 4.34
CA ILE A 200 22.85 -20.53 3.10
C ILE A 200 21.82 -20.77 2.00
N PHE A 201 21.18 -19.69 1.56
CA PHE A 201 20.35 -19.65 0.37
C PHE A 201 21.06 -18.82 -0.72
N HIS A 202 21.18 -19.37 -1.91
CA HIS A 202 21.93 -18.82 -3.04
C HIS A 202 21.14 -18.83 -4.35
N THR A 203 20.23 -19.78 -4.55
CA THR A 203 19.48 -19.88 -5.81
C THR A 203 18.27 -18.94 -5.86
N SER A 204 17.82 -18.59 -7.07
CA SER A 204 16.58 -17.81 -7.28
C SER A 204 15.34 -18.54 -6.73
N ALA A 205 15.31 -19.86 -6.82
CA ALA A 205 14.23 -20.69 -6.27
C ALA A 205 14.21 -20.66 -4.75
N GLU A 206 15.38 -20.72 -4.11
CA GLU A 206 15.52 -20.60 -2.66
C GLU A 206 15.11 -19.23 -2.14
N ARG A 207 15.39 -18.15 -2.89
CA ARG A 207 14.91 -16.81 -2.55
C ARG A 207 13.39 -16.75 -2.41
N GLU A 208 12.68 -17.51 -3.24
CA GLU A 208 11.22 -17.59 -3.18
C GLU A 208 10.72 -18.33 -1.94
N ILE A 209 11.44 -19.37 -1.50
CA ILE A 209 11.16 -20.03 -0.22
C ILE A 209 11.31 -19.04 0.94
N VAL A 210 12.32 -18.17 0.89
CA VAL A 210 12.51 -17.12 1.91
C VAL A 210 11.43 -16.04 1.84
N ARG A 211 10.88 -15.75 0.65
CA ARG A 211 9.70 -14.87 0.51
C ARG A 211 8.47 -15.47 1.21
N GLU A 212 8.19 -16.76 1.00
CA GLU A 212 7.07 -17.45 1.68
C GLU A 212 7.29 -17.51 3.20
N MET A 213 8.53 -17.73 3.64
CA MET A 213 8.91 -17.71 5.05
C MET A 213 8.67 -16.34 5.68
N LYS A 214 9.02 -15.25 4.96
CA LYS A 214 8.75 -13.87 5.38
C LYS A 214 7.25 -13.65 5.61
N GLU A 215 6.42 -14.07 4.67
CA GLU A 215 4.97 -13.84 4.73
C GLU A 215 4.28 -14.62 5.87
N ARG A 216 4.77 -15.81 6.20
CA ARG A 216 4.14 -16.67 7.23
C ARG A 216 4.56 -16.34 8.65
N ILE A 217 5.80 -15.88 8.85
CA ILE A 217 6.43 -15.87 10.19
C ILE A 217 6.78 -14.45 10.65
N CYS A 218 7.13 -13.54 9.74
CA CYS A 218 7.64 -12.23 10.14
C CYS A 218 6.51 -11.32 10.68
N TYR A 219 6.88 -10.49 11.64
CA TYR A 219 5.98 -9.52 12.25
C TYR A 219 6.74 -8.25 12.61
N VAL A 220 6.06 -7.11 12.70
CA VAL A 220 6.65 -5.84 13.11
C VAL A 220 6.50 -5.70 14.62
N ALA A 221 7.64 -5.61 15.32
CA ALA A 221 7.65 -5.36 16.75
C ALA A 221 7.28 -3.89 17.06
N PHE A 222 6.54 -3.68 18.16
CA PHE A 222 6.19 -2.33 18.63
C PHE A 222 7.42 -1.56 19.12
N ASN A 223 8.36 -2.24 19.77
CA ASN A 223 9.66 -1.71 20.14
C ASN A 223 10.72 -2.81 20.00
N PRO A 224 11.63 -2.71 19.01
CA PRO A 224 12.56 -3.80 18.69
C PRO A 224 13.58 -4.03 19.82
N ALA A 225 14.03 -2.96 20.49
CA ALA A 225 15.02 -3.06 21.56
C ALA A 225 14.49 -3.80 22.80
N LYS A 226 13.19 -3.66 23.09
CA LYS A 226 12.54 -4.39 24.18
C LYS A 226 12.33 -5.86 23.80
N GLU A 227 11.88 -6.10 22.58
CA GLU A 227 11.62 -7.44 22.06
C GLU A 227 12.88 -8.33 22.06
N GLU A 228 14.05 -7.76 21.75
CA GLU A 228 15.33 -8.48 21.77
C GLU A 228 15.74 -8.92 23.19
N THR A 229 15.31 -8.19 24.22
CA THR A 229 15.57 -8.53 25.63
C THR A 229 14.49 -9.41 26.27
N SER A 230 13.34 -9.57 25.62
CA SER A 230 12.20 -10.27 26.19
C SER A 230 12.40 -11.79 26.16
N PRO A 231 12.20 -12.50 27.30
CA PRO A 231 12.27 -13.97 27.34
C PRO A 231 11.07 -14.65 26.64
N GLU A 232 10.05 -13.90 26.26
CA GLU A 232 8.86 -14.39 25.53
C GLU A 232 9.13 -14.66 24.04
N ASN A 233 10.31 -14.28 23.51
CA ASN A 233 10.69 -14.53 22.13
C ASN A 233 11.03 -16.02 21.92
N GLN A 234 10.00 -16.88 21.90
CA GLN A 234 10.18 -18.30 21.63
C GLN A 234 10.47 -18.53 20.15
N PRO A 235 11.50 -19.34 19.82
CA PRO A 235 11.80 -19.66 18.43
C PRO A 235 10.63 -20.41 17.80
N THR A 236 10.21 -19.97 16.60
CA THR A 236 9.25 -20.73 15.79
C THR A 236 9.99 -21.58 14.79
N ASN A 237 9.54 -22.83 14.67
CA ASN A 237 10.11 -23.79 13.74
C ASN A 237 9.38 -23.66 12.39
N TYR A 238 10.14 -23.48 11.32
CA TYR A 238 9.63 -23.51 9.95
C TYR A 238 10.09 -24.78 9.24
N LYS A 239 9.18 -25.47 8.54
CA LYS A 239 9.51 -26.64 7.72
C LYS A 239 9.78 -26.20 6.28
N LEU A 240 10.98 -26.48 5.80
CA LEU A 240 11.38 -26.30 4.41
C LEU A 240 10.72 -27.39 3.51
N PRO A 241 10.67 -27.16 2.18
CA PRO A 241 10.13 -28.14 1.23
C PRO A 241 10.88 -29.49 1.20
N ASP A 242 12.12 -29.53 1.66
CA ASP A 242 12.94 -30.75 1.82
C ASP A 242 12.64 -31.53 3.12
N GLY A 243 11.81 -30.97 4.01
CA GLY A 243 11.49 -31.51 5.33
C GLY A 243 12.40 -31.04 6.45
N GLN A 244 13.48 -30.30 6.18
CA GLN A 244 14.34 -29.72 7.21
C GLN A 244 13.59 -28.65 8.00
N THR A 245 13.86 -28.58 9.31
CA THR A 245 13.31 -27.53 10.17
C THR A 245 14.33 -26.45 10.47
N ILE A 246 13.93 -25.18 10.34
CA ILE A 246 14.72 -24.00 10.70
C ILE A 246 14.06 -23.34 11.91
N ASN A 247 14.86 -23.02 12.91
CA ASN A 247 14.41 -22.32 14.11
C ASN A 247 14.68 -20.83 13.96
N LEU A 248 13.63 -20.01 13.97
CA LEU A 248 13.71 -18.56 13.81
C LEU A 248 13.24 -17.86 15.08
N ALA A 249 14.07 -16.97 15.61
CA ALA A 249 13.79 -16.18 16.80
C ALA A 249 13.77 -14.68 16.44
N ALA A 250 14.92 -14.02 16.52
CA ALA A 250 15.03 -12.56 16.35
C ALA A 250 14.89 -12.09 14.90
N GLU A 251 15.14 -12.97 13.92
CA GLU A 251 15.11 -12.66 12.49
C GLU A 251 13.71 -12.22 12.04
N ARG A 252 12.68 -12.77 12.70
CA ARG A 252 11.26 -12.56 12.37
C ARG A 252 10.84 -11.10 12.47
N PHE A 253 11.36 -10.38 13.46
CA PHE A 253 11.07 -8.95 13.63
C PHE A 253 12.22 -8.05 13.17
N ARG A 254 13.46 -8.55 13.14
CA ARG A 254 14.61 -7.79 12.63
C ARG A 254 14.56 -7.60 11.11
N ALA A 255 14.01 -8.56 10.37
CA ALA A 255 13.85 -8.44 8.91
C ALA A 255 12.93 -7.27 8.51
N PRO A 256 11.67 -7.17 8.99
CA PRO A 256 10.75 -6.09 8.63
C PRO A 256 11.07 -4.74 9.28
N GLU A 257 11.92 -4.67 10.32
CA GLU A 257 12.41 -3.39 10.88
C GLU A 257 13.12 -2.53 9.81
N LEU A 258 13.61 -3.15 8.73
CA LEU A 258 14.18 -2.46 7.57
C LEU A 258 13.26 -1.37 7.00
N LEU A 259 11.94 -1.58 7.00
CA LEU A 259 10.99 -0.59 6.48
C LEU A 259 10.97 0.69 7.34
N PHE A 260 11.25 0.57 8.63
CA PHE A 260 11.33 1.71 9.55
C PHE A 260 12.75 2.27 9.65
N GLN A 261 13.78 1.42 9.48
CA GLN A 261 15.18 1.80 9.54
C GLN A 261 15.98 1.23 8.35
N PRO A 262 15.94 1.89 7.18
CA PRO A 262 16.70 1.48 6.00
C PRO A 262 18.22 1.45 6.20
N ASN A 263 18.72 2.25 7.15
CA ASN A 263 20.13 2.33 7.54
C ASN A 263 20.75 0.97 7.90
N LEU A 264 19.96 -0.04 8.30
CA LEU A 264 20.44 -1.38 8.62
C LEU A 264 21.12 -2.10 7.44
N ILE A 265 20.76 -1.75 6.20
CA ILE A 265 21.38 -2.28 4.97
C ILE A 265 22.40 -1.29 4.38
N GLY A 266 22.62 -0.15 5.05
CA GLY A 266 23.46 0.93 4.53
C GLY A 266 22.76 1.80 3.49
N LEU A 267 21.43 1.78 3.45
CA LEU A 267 20.64 2.69 2.63
C LEU A 267 20.25 3.93 3.45
N GLU A 268 20.55 5.11 2.93
CA GLU A 268 20.29 6.41 3.60
C GLU A 268 18.85 6.92 3.38
N TYR A 269 17.91 6.03 3.05
CA TYR A 269 16.50 6.41 2.90
C TYR A 269 15.87 6.67 4.28
N PRO A 270 14.94 7.65 4.38
CA PRO A 270 14.11 7.81 5.56
C PRO A 270 13.17 6.61 5.73
N GLY A 271 12.78 6.31 6.97
CA GLY A 271 11.83 5.24 7.26
C GLY A 271 10.42 5.55 6.74
N VAL A 272 9.57 4.53 6.58
CA VAL A 272 8.18 4.69 6.09
C VAL A 272 7.35 5.72 6.89
N HIS A 273 7.60 5.82 8.19
CA HIS A 273 6.92 6.75 9.10
C HIS A 273 7.36 8.21 8.88
N GLU A 274 8.65 8.43 8.63
CA GLU A 274 9.20 9.75 8.29
C GLU A 274 8.77 10.19 6.90
N GLN A 275 8.70 9.27 5.94
CA GLN A 275 8.16 9.54 4.60
C GLN A 275 6.70 9.97 4.66
N LEU A 276 5.90 9.26 5.46
CA LEU A 276 4.50 9.58 5.66
C LEU A 276 4.32 10.98 6.28
N PHE A 277 5.11 11.30 7.31
CA PHE A 277 5.13 12.63 7.91
C PHE A 277 5.58 13.71 6.90
N THR A 278 6.61 13.43 6.10
CA THR A 278 7.14 14.36 5.11
C THR A 278 6.13 14.63 4.00
N ALA A 279 5.43 13.61 3.50
CA ALA A 279 4.39 13.75 2.48
C ALA A 279 3.26 14.67 2.97
N ILE A 280 2.78 14.46 4.20
CA ILE A 280 1.73 15.29 4.79
C ILE A 280 2.23 16.70 5.08
N SER A 281 3.49 16.84 5.49
CA SER A 281 4.10 18.15 5.77
C SER A 281 4.34 18.97 4.50
N ARG A 282 4.53 18.33 3.34
CA ARG A 282 4.63 19.02 2.04
C ARG A 282 3.28 19.46 1.49
N ALA A 283 2.19 18.83 1.91
CA ALA A 283 0.85 19.26 1.54
C ALA A 283 0.48 20.59 2.22
N ASP A 284 -0.52 21.26 1.64
CA ASP A 284 -1.06 22.51 2.13
C ASP A 284 -1.57 22.40 3.58
N LEU A 285 -1.37 23.46 4.36
CA LEU A 285 -1.59 23.47 5.80
C LEU A 285 -3.03 23.09 6.18
N ASP A 286 -4.00 23.51 5.37
CA ASP A 286 -5.43 23.24 5.56
C ASP A 286 -5.77 21.75 5.36
N LEU A 287 -5.06 21.08 4.44
CA LEU A 287 -5.29 19.67 4.11
C LEU A 287 -4.65 18.72 5.13
N ARG A 288 -3.62 19.14 5.87
CA ARG A 288 -2.88 18.23 6.77
C ARG A 288 -3.79 17.54 7.79
N LYS A 289 -4.77 18.26 8.33
CA LYS A 289 -5.72 17.71 9.31
C LYS A 289 -6.58 16.59 8.71
N THR A 290 -7.05 16.76 7.47
CA THR A 290 -7.85 15.74 6.79
C THR A 290 -6.98 14.54 6.43
N LEU A 291 -5.78 14.79 5.91
CA LEU A 291 -4.78 13.78 5.55
C LEU A 291 -4.36 12.90 6.76
N TYR A 292 -4.09 13.49 7.93
CA TYR A 292 -3.80 12.72 9.16
C TYR A 292 -4.99 11.87 9.63
N SER A 293 -6.22 12.33 9.39
CA SER A 293 -7.44 11.60 9.77
C SER A 293 -7.79 10.44 8.83
N GLN A 294 -7.14 10.37 7.67
CA GLN A 294 -7.46 9.44 6.59
C GLN A 294 -6.19 8.86 5.97
N ILE A 295 -5.42 8.12 6.77
CA ILE A 295 -4.28 7.36 6.26
C ILE A 295 -4.78 5.96 5.89
N VAL A 296 -4.51 5.51 4.67
CA VAL A 296 -4.89 4.20 4.13
C VAL A 296 -3.63 3.40 3.85
N LEU A 297 -3.58 2.16 4.35
CA LEU A 297 -2.50 1.23 4.05
C LEU A 297 -2.87 0.36 2.85
N SER A 298 -1.94 0.25 1.91
CA SER A 298 -2.03 -0.58 0.70
C SER A 298 -0.76 -1.41 0.52
N GLY A 299 -0.87 -2.52 -0.20
CA GLY A 299 0.28 -3.32 -0.63
C GLY A 299 0.66 -4.45 0.34
N GLY A 300 1.31 -5.48 -0.21
CA GLY A 300 1.61 -6.73 0.50
C GLY A 300 2.54 -6.57 1.70
N SER A 301 3.50 -5.63 1.65
CA SER A 301 4.45 -5.42 2.75
C SER A 301 3.82 -4.74 3.96
N THR A 302 2.62 -4.15 3.83
CA THR A 302 1.84 -3.66 4.98
C THR A 302 1.07 -4.77 5.70
N MET A 303 1.15 -6.02 5.22
CA MET A 303 0.44 -7.17 5.80
C MET A 303 1.10 -7.73 7.07
N PHE A 304 2.32 -7.30 7.42
CA PHE A 304 2.96 -7.74 8.66
C PHE A 304 2.10 -7.45 9.89
N ALA A 305 2.02 -8.43 10.80
CA ALA A 305 1.33 -8.26 12.07
C ALA A 305 2.00 -7.14 12.88
N GLY A 306 1.19 -6.25 13.48
CA GLY A 306 1.69 -5.10 14.26
C GLY A 306 2.18 -3.90 13.44
N TYR A 307 2.15 -3.96 12.10
CA TYR A 307 2.62 -2.84 11.24
C TYR A 307 1.87 -1.53 11.52
N GLY A 308 0.53 -1.59 11.58
CA GLY A 308 -0.31 -0.41 11.82
C GLY A 308 -0.11 0.21 13.21
N ASP A 309 0.06 -0.62 14.24
CA ASP A 309 0.26 -0.14 15.62
C ASP A 309 1.62 0.52 15.80
N ARG A 310 2.68 -0.06 15.21
CA ARG A 310 4.01 0.55 15.18
C ARG A 310 3.98 1.88 14.44
N LEU A 311 3.40 1.92 13.25
CA LEU A 311 3.28 3.14 12.45
C LEU A 311 2.52 4.24 13.20
N LEU A 312 1.41 3.89 13.87
CA LEU A 312 0.63 4.83 14.68
C LEU A 312 1.47 5.43 15.82
N ASN A 313 2.29 4.60 16.47
CA ASN A 313 3.16 5.05 17.56
C ASN A 313 4.25 6.00 17.06
N GLU A 314 4.92 5.69 15.95
CA GLU A 314 5.94 6.57 15.38
C GLU A 314 5.35 7.90 14.89
N MET A 315 4.19 7.85 14.22
CA MET A 315 3.50 9.07 13.79
C MET A 315 3.10 9.97 14.97
N ARG A 316 2.69 9.39 16.10
CA ARG A 316 2.39 10.17 17.32
C ARG A 316 3.62 10.85 17.94
N LYS A 317 4.82 10.34 17.70
CA LYS A 317 6.07 10.99 18.17
C LYS A 317 6.45 12.15 17.27
N LEU A 318 6.21 12.03 15.96
CA LEU A 318 6.58 13.03 14.96
C LEU A 318 5.60 14.20 14.86
N VAL A 319 4.30 13.96 15.00
CA VAL A 319 3.27 14.99 14.82
C VAL A 319 3.28 15.99 16.00
N PRO A 320 3.38 17.31 15.73
CA PRO A 320 3.28 18.34 16.77
C PRO A 320 1.97 18.23 17.55
N LYS A 321 2.04 18.40 18.87
CA LYS A 321 0.85 18.32 19.76
C LYS A 321 -0.16 19.44 19.51
N ASP A 322 0.17 20.43 18.69
CA ASP A 322 -0.64 21.62 18.44
C ASP A 322 -1.95 21.29 17.69
N CYS A 323 -1.99 20.24 16.86
CA CYS A 323 -3.24 19.74 16.26
C CYS A 323 -4.22 19.12 17.28
N ILE A 324 -3.81 18.96 18.54
CA ILE A 324 -4.61 18.36 19.63
C ILE A 324 -5.21 19.46 20.53
N SER A 325 -4.65 20.68 20.56
CA SER A 325 -4.92 21.67 21.60
C SER A 325 -5.87 22.84 21.25
N ASP A 326 -6.16 23.11 19.98
CA ASP A 326 -6.90 24.34 19.61
C ASP A 326 -8.38 24.34 20.02
N LEU A 327 -8.99 23.17 20.20
CA LEU A 327 -10.37 23.07 20.70
C LEU A 327 -10.45 23.15 22.24
N LEU A 328 -9.41 22.68 22.93
CA LEU A 328 -9.34 22.74 24.39
C LEU A 328 -9.09 24.19 24.85
N MET A 329 -8.26 24.94 24.13
CA MET A 329 -8.07 26.36 24.43
C MET A 329 -9.29 27.23 24.09
N SER A 330 -10.00 26.98 22.98
CA SER A 330 -11.22 27.74 22.66
C SER A 330 -12.39 27.42 23.60
N MET A 331 -12.56 26.15 24.03
CA MET A 331 -13.56 25.79 25.05
C MET A 331 -13.21 26.37 26.42
N VAL A 332 -11.93 26.38 26.82
CA VAL A 332 -11.49 27.00 28.09
C VAL A 332 -11.69 28.52 28.04
N LEU A 333 -11.40 29.18 26.91
CA LEU A 333 -11.61 30.63 26.75
C LEU A 333 -13.11 31.00 26.77
N LEU A 334 -13.98 30.17 26.20
CA LEU A 334 -15.44 30.36 26.24
C LEU A 334 -16.00 30.14 27.67
N LEU A 335 -15.44 29.18 28.42
CA LEU A 335 -15.79 28.93 29.84
C LEU A 335 -15.29 30.04 30.77
N VAL A 336 -14.11 30.62 30.49
CA VAL A 336 -13.55 31.75 31.25
C VAL A 336 -14.36 33.02 30.97
N THR A 337 -14.78 33.26 29.73
CA THR A 337 -15.61 34.43 29.38
C THR A 337 -17.03 34.32 29.92
N THR A 338 -17.67 33.15 29.88
CA THR A 338 -19.01 32.95 30.49
C THR A 338 -19.00 33.00 32.02
N LYS A 339 -17.95 32.52 32.69
CA LYS A 339 -17.78 32.70 34.15
C LYS A 339 -17.50 34.15 34.54
N MET A 340 -16.72 34.90 33.75
CA MET A 340 -16.50 36.34 33.95
C MET A 340 -17.80 37.13 33.83
N ILE A 341 -18.61 36.86 32.80
CA ILE A 341 -19.89 37.56 32.56
C ILE A 341 -20.91 37.24 33.67
N ALA A 342 -20.96 35.98 34.14
CA ALA A 342 -21.82 35.58 35.25
C ALA A 342 -21.40 36.20 36.59
N PHE A 343 -20.10 36.43 36.82
CA PHE A 343 -19.56 37.09 38.01
C PHE A 343 -19.88 38.59 38.04
N VAL A 344 -19.80 39.27 36.88
CA VAL A 344 -20.13 40.71 36.77
C VAL A 344 -21.64 40.98 36.88
N LEU A 345 -22.51 40.05 36.44
CA LEU A 345 -23.96 40.27 36.41
C LEU A 345 -24.73 39.83 37.68
N GLY A 346 -24.04 39.31 38.70
CA GLY A 346 -24.62 39.12 40.04
C GLY A 346 -25.92 38.31 40.12
N ARG A 347 -26.21 37.44 39.15
CA ARG A 347 -27.43 36.62 39.11
C ARG A 347 -27.11 35.14 39.24
N TRP A 348 -27.28 34.62 40.45
CA TRP A 348 -27.17 33.19 40.79
C TRP A 348 -28.50 32.45 40.60
N THR A 349 -29.11 32.52 39.43
CA THR A 349 -30.24 31.63 39.10
C THR A 349 -30.35 31.46 37.60
N CYS A 350 -29.95 30.30 37.05
CA CYS A 350 -30.42 29.85 35.74
C CYS A 350 -30.22 28.33 35.58
N ASN A 351 -31.27 27.66 35.12
CA ASN A 351 -31.29 26.24 34.75
C ASN A 351 -30.17 25.92 33.75
N PHE A 352 -29.27 25.02 34.14
CA PHE A 352 -28.19 24.56 33.28
C PHE A 352 -28.70 23.49 32.30
N SER A 353 -28.50 23.72 31.00
CA SER A 353 -28.66 22.67 29.98
C SER A 353 -27.67 21.54 30.25
N LYS A 354 -28.00 20.32 29.80
CA LYS A 354 -27.23 19.09 30.02
C LYS A 354 -25.75 19.17 29.63
N GLU A 355 -25.38 20.14 28.78
CA GLU A 355 -24.02 20.36 28.29
C GLU A 355 -23.09 21.01 29.33
N LEU A 356 -23.63 21.86 30.22
CA LEU A 356 -22.84 22.52 31.25
C LEU A 356 -22.58 21.62 32.48
N VAL A 357 -23.47 20.66 32.74
CA VAL A 357 -23.24 19.59 33.72
C VAL A 357 -22.09 18.68 33.25
N LEU A 358 -21.98 18.44 31.95
CA LEU A 358 -20.87 17.69 31.33
C LEU A 358 -19.53 18.44 31.46
N ALA A 359 -19.53 19.76 31.26
CA ALA A 359 -18.35 20.61 31.48
C ALA A 359 -17.94 20.65 32.97
N PHE A 360 -18.90 20.69 33.90
CA PHE A 360 -18.65 20.64 35.34
C PHE A 360 -18.08 19.28 35.79
N CYS A 361 -18.58 18.16 35.23
CA CYS A 361 -18.03 16.83 35.48
C CYS A 361 -16.60 16.65 34.95
N LEU A 362 -16.23 17.31 33.84
CA LEU A 362 -14.84 17.33 33.36
C LEU A 362 -13.93 18.13 34.29
N LEU A 363 -14.43 19.24 34.87
CA LEU A 363 -13.69 20.10 35.79
C LEU A 363 -13.40 19.38 37.12
N VAL A 364 -14.36 18.62 37.65
CA VAL A 364 -14.21 17.82 38.89
C VAL A 364 -13.20 16.67 38.70
N LEU A 365 -13.13 16.06 37.51
CA LEU A 365 -12.17 14.98 37.21
C LEU A 365 -10.71 15.47 37.08
N VAL A 366 -10.48 16.76 36.88
CA VAL A 366 -9.14 17.37 36.81
C VAL A 366 -8.63 17.80 38.19
N GLN A 367 -9.53 18.14 39.12
CA GLN A 367 -9.16 18.62 40.46
C GLN A 367 -9.07 17.53 41.54
N ASP A 368 -9.75 16.39 41.38
CA ASP A 368 -9.65 15.26 42.33
C ASP A 368 -9.58 13.90 41.61
N PRO A 369 -8.46 13.14 41.70
CA PRO A 369 -8.33 11.85 41.00
C PRO A 369 -9.13 10.69 41.61
N SER A 370 -9.70 10.86 42.80
CA SER A 370 -10.14 9.77 43.67
C SER A 370 -11.66 9.51 43.67
N THR A 371 -12.49 10.35 43.06
CA THR A 371 -13.96 10.22 43.15
C THR A 371 -14.64 9.97 41.78
N SER A 372 -15.17 8.75 41.67
CA SER A 372 -16.36 8.34 40.90
C SER A 372 -16.22 7.88 39.42
N GLY A 373 -16.70 6.64 39.20
CA GLY A 373 -17.43 6.21 38.00
C GLY A 373 -16.65 5.86 36.73
N SER A 374 -16.33 4.58 36.52
CA SER A 374 -15.68 4.06 35.30
C SER A 374 -16.44 4.39 33.99
N LYS A 375 -17.76 4.60 34.04
CA LYS A 375 -18.59 4.96 32.88
C LYS A 375 -18.47 6.44 32.47
N VAL A 376 -18.22 7.35 33.41
CA VAL A 376 -18.07 8.79 33.13
C VAL A 376 -16.68 9.08 32.59
N LYS A 377 -15.62 8.48 33.16
CA LYS A 377 -14.27 8.50 32.58
C LYS A 377 -14.24 7.92 31.17
N LYS A 378 -14.92 6.80 30.91
CA LYS A 378 -15.01 6.21 29.55
C LYS A 378 -15.77 7.09 28.57
N LYS A 379 -16.88 7.72 28.97
CA LYS A 379 -17.63 8.64 28.09
C LYS A 379 -16.88 9.95 27.86
N ALA A 380 -16.24 10.53 28.87
CA ALA A 380 -15.39 11.72 28.72
C ALA A 380 -14.16 11.43 27.84
N LEU A 381 -13.49 10.29 28.02
CA LEU A 381 -12.45 9.83 27.09
C LEU A 381 -13.00 9.64 25.67
N HIS A 382 -14.22 9.13 25.52
CA HIS A 382 -14.85 8.93 24.22
C HIS A 382 -15.10 10.28 23.52
N TYR A 383 -15.63 11.30 24.22
CA TYR A 383 -15.87 12.63 23.65
C TYR A 383 -14.59 13.46 23.42
N ILE A 384 -13.57 13.35 24.28
CA ILE A 384 -12.23 13.95 24.06
C ILE A 384 -11.52 13.29 22.86
N ASN A 385 -11.74 11.99 22.64
CA ASN A 385 -11.23 11.27 21.46
C ASN A 385 -11.91 11.66 20.14
N VAL A 386 -13.07 12.33 20.19
CA VAL A 386 -13.83 12.75 18.99
C VAL A 386 -13.40 14.14 18.50
N PHE A 387 -12.78 14.98 19.34
CA PHE A 387 -12.42 16.37 19.00
C PHE A 387 -10.92 16.69 18.92
N SER A 388 -10.03 15.75 19.28
CA SER A 388 -8.60 15.88 18.98
C SER A 388 -8.32 15.48 17.53
N GLY A 389 -7.40 16.16 16.85
CA GLY A 389 -6.90 15.77 15.52
C GLY A 389 -6.28 14.38 15.54
N LYS A 390 -7.12 13.35 15.50
CA LYS A 390 -6.74 11.97 15.75
C LYS A 390 -6.17 11.37 14.48
N ILE A 391 -4.87 11.07 14.51
CA ILE A 391 -4.21 10.24 13.51
C ILE A 391 -4.99 8.94 13.41
N ARG A 392 -5.53 8.64 12.23
CA ARG A 392 -6.31 7.43 11.97
C ARG A 392 -5.72 6.72 10.76
N ILE A 393 -5.22 5.51 11.05
CA ILE A 393 -4.70 4.59 10.06
C ILE A 393 -5.77 3.54 9.80
N SER A 394 -6.12 3.38 8.53
CA SER A 394 -7.11 2.44 8.03
C SER A 394 -6.38 1.33 7.29
N ALA A 395 -6.47 0.11 7.80
CA ALA A 395 -5.87 -1.07 7.19
C ALA A 395 -6.99 -2.01 6.73
N PRO A 396 -7.43 -1.96 5.46
CA PRO A 396 -8.38 -2.93 4.95
C PRO A 396 -7.80 -4.36 5.04
N PRO A 397 -8.63 -5.39 5.29
CA PRO A 397 -8.16 -6.77 5.38
C PRO A 397 -7.58 -7.25 4.04
N ASN A 398 -8.22 -6.88 2.93
CA ASN A 398 -7.81 -7.25 1.57
C ASN A 398 -6.85 -6.23 0.94
N ARG A 399 -6.04 -5.53 1.74
CA ARG A 399 -5.18 -4.42 1.27
C ARG A 399 -4.11 -4.81 0.25
N GLN A 400 -3.77 -6.10 0.18
CA GLN A 400 -2.92 -6.65 -0.88
C GLN A 400 -3.54 -6.56 -2.28
N MET A 401 -4.88 -6.57 -2.38
CA MET A 401 -5.64 -6.48 -3.64
C MET A 401 -6.29 -5.11 -3.86
N SER A 402 -6.14 -4.16 -2.92
CA SER A 402 -6.85 -2.88 -2.96
C SER A 402 -6.64 -2.10 -4.26
N THR A 403 -5.42 -2.10 -4.79
CA THR A 403 -5.10 -1.46 -6.07
C THR A 403 -5.95 -2.03 -7.21
N TRP A 404 -6.00 -3.34 -7.33
CA TRP A 404 -6.75 -4.02 -8.38
C TRP A 404 -8.26 -3.85 -8.20
N THR A 405 -8.78 -3.99 -6.97
CA THR A 405 -10.21 -3.76 -6.68
C THR A 405 -10.62 -2.34 -7.01
N GLY A 406 -9.77 -1.36 -6.72
CA GLY A 406 -9.98 0.04 -7.10
C GLY A 406 -10.03 0.25 -8.61
N GLY A 407 -9.14 -0.42 -9.34
CA GLY A 407 -9.16 -0.45 -10.81
C GLY A 407 -10.43 -1.09 -11.37
N SER A 408 -10.87 -2.22 -10.81
CA SER A 408 -12.12 -2.90 -11.17
C SER A 408 -13.33 -1.98 -10.97
N ILE A 409 -13.41 -1.29 -9.83
CA ILE A 409 -14.47 -0.31 -9.55
C ILE A 409 -14.40 0.85 -10.54
N LEU A 410 -13.22 1.47 -10.73
CA LEU A 410 -13.06 2.63 -11.62
C LEU A 410 -13.43 2.30 -13.06
N ALA A 411 -12.97 1.15 -13.56
CA ALA A 411 -13.25 0.67 -14.91
C ALA A 411 -14.72 0.28 -15.14
N SER A 412 -15.46 -0.03 -14.06
CA SER A 412 -16.90 -0.30 -14.14
C SER A 412 -17.77 0.96 -14.21
N LEU A 413 -17.21 2.14 -13.92
CA LEU A 413 -17.96 3.40 -13.94
C LEU A 413 -18.28 3.85 -15.37
N ALA A 414 -19.47 4.44 -15.55
CA ALA A 414 -19.88 5.01 -16.84
C ALA A 414 -18.94 6.14 -17.33
N THR A 415 -18.35 6.89 -16.39
CA THR A 415 -17.38 7.96 -16.65
C THR A 415 -16.02 7.45 -17.13
N PHE A 416 -15.75 6.14 -17.02
CA PHE A 416 -14.48 5.56 -17.46
C PHE A 416 -14.24 5.76 -18.96
N LYS A 417 -15.30 5.74 -19.76
CA LYS A 417 -15.22 5.90 -21.22
C LYS A 417 -14.65 7.26 -21.66
N SER A 418 -14.77 8.29 -20.83
CA SER A 418 -14.22 9.61 -21.14
C SER A 418 -12.76 9.80 -20.68
N MET A 419 -12.21 8.85 -19.91
CA MET A 419 -10.86 8.96 -19.35
C MET A 419 -9.80 8.24 -20.18
N TRP A 420 -10.17 7.17 -20.88
CA TRP A 420 -9.20 6.39 -21.66
C TRP A 420 -8.74 7.13 -22.92
N VAL A 421 -7.59 6.69 -23.44
CA VAL A 421 -7.11 7.03 -24.77
C VAL A 421 -7.62 5.95 -25.73
N SER A 422 -8.33 6.35 -26.79
CA SER A 422 -8.74 5.41 -27.83
C SER A 422 -7.58 5.17 -28.80
N ARG A 423 -7.64 4.06 -29.55
CA ARG A 423 -6.69 3.81 -30.65
C ARG A 423 -6.67 4.95 -31.66
N GLU A 424 -7.83 5.50 -32.02
CA GLU A 424 -7.93 6.61 -32.96
C GLU A 424 -7.13 7.84 -32.47
N GLU A 425 -7.23 8.18 -31.18
CA GLU A 425 -6.46 9.28 -30.59
C GLU A 425 -4.95 8.97 -30.56
N TYR A 426 -4.58 7.71 -30.33
CA TYR A 426 -3.18 7.27 -30.37
C TYR A 426 -2.59 7.34 -31.77
N ASP A 427 -3.33 6.92 -32.80
CA ASP A 427 -2.86 6.93 -34.19
C ASP A 427 -2.67 8.37 -34.72
N GLU A 428 -3.45 9.34 -34.21
CA GLU A 428 -3.34 10.76 -34.59
C GLU A 428 -2.20 11.49 -33.89
N GLU A 429 -2.02 11.29 -32.57
CA GLU A 429 -1.09 12.08 -31.76
C GLU A 429 0.18 11.32 -31.34
N GLY A 430 0.23 10.01 -31.57
CA GLY A 430 1.29 9.12 -31.13
C GLY A 430 1.30 8.89 -29.61
N PRO A 431 2.36 8.26 -29.07
CA PRO A 431 2.40 7.82 -27.67
C PRO A 431 2.38 8.96 -26.63
N GLY A 432 2.69 10.19 -27.05
CA GLY A 432 2.65 11.37 -26.18
C GLY A 432 1.27 11.74 -25.64
N ILE A 433 0.17 11.28 -26.27
CA ILE A 433 -1.21 11.51 -25.79
C ILE A 433 -1.41 11.00 -24.35
N MET A 434 -0.72 9.92 -23.98
CA MET A 434 -0.80 9.30 -22.66
C MET A 434 -0.32 10.24 -21.54
N GLN A 435 0.44 11.29 -21.85
CA GLN A 435 0.86 12.26 -20.84
C GLN A 435 -0.24 13.27 -20.53
N ARG A 436 -1.03 13.66 -21.54
CA ARG A 436 -2.04 14.73 -21.41
C ARG A 436 -3.31 14.29 -20.68
N LYS A 437 -3.71 13.01 -20.79
CA LYS A 437 -4.95 12.51 -20.15
C LYS A 437 -4.77 11.94 -18.75
N THR A 438 -3.53 11.68 -18.30
CA THR A 438 -3.26 11.02 -17.01
C THR A 438 -3.08 12.00 -15.84
N PHE A 439 -2.97 13.31 -16.09
CA PHE A 439 -2.73 14.33 -15.06
C PHE A 439 -3.60 15.58 -15.21
#